data_AF-A0A7V2E8C3-F1
#
_entry.id   AF-A0A7V2E8C3-F1
#
_cell.length_a   1.000
_cell.length_b   1.000
_cell.length_c   1.000
_cell.angle_alpha   90.00
_cell.angle_beta   90.00
_cell.angle_gamma   90.00
#
_symmetry.space_group_name_H-M   'P 1'
#
loop_
_entity.id
_entity.type
_entity.pdbx_description
1 polymer ?
#
loop_
_entity_poly.entity_id
_entity_poly.type
_entity_poly.pdbx_seq_one_letter_code
_entity_poly.pdbx_strand_id
1 'polypeptide(L)'
;MGERKSTRFYRPHLAATRQRRANPLVVVRQWLRQLHQCYLAWEKRKRQEVLSSPGETLAPTRLPLSPRAYYRFLVCLGALRRTRLMKYQQGWNPPEKEKPQRISEADSPVRQFHTEPAPGIGEKPSALRSRWYALASEYAPVLRWAQRIYREFGLALVVAGLEVFDPQGWLQRAEKLAEQTEFADAPALSEAEQRQLARSVRRLWAELDAADLFVALANQVLFFSSESDWKHVKTAVKLPFPPAELTRRLEALQSRLVKCHEWLEDHPEPFFLIDAYLQAVAAGFSGALRHECDLYLTADKYAAMLDALEVAEGVTPRFRKASSWLLSQIMPSQEVLPMLQEISRILNRASAQPRSSHEDAGQWCYYRAELQEPLLAAASEVEAPPRLLCWEAPDGRYIATLLISGRDDLVLRFFTQSGSEAAFLEGEPVYLGGVSGIVGPGALTRIPLRKLLESSEDLYLEVGQDRTRWRPLRSRTPN
;
A
#
# COMPACT_ATOMS: atom_id res chain seq x y z
N MET A 1 24.33 30.70 7.36
CA MET A 1 24.41 29.47 6.57
C MET A 1 25.85 29.01 6.59
N GLY A 2 26.17 27.98 7.37
CA GLY A 2 27.54 27.45 7.46
C GLY A 2 27.79 26.48 6.31
N GLU A 3 28.91 26.66 5.62
CA GLU A 3 29.40 25.71 4.61
C GLU A 3 29.55 24.32 5.25
N ARG A 4 28.73 23.36 4.80
CA ARG A 4 28.91 21.94 5.14
C ARG A 4 30.27 21.53 4.57
N LYS A 5 31.26 21.35 5.45
CA LYS A 5 32.54 20.73 5.10
C LYS A 5 32.22 19.38 4.47
N SER A 6 32.58 19.21 3.21
CA SER A 6 32.59 17.94 2.50
C SER A 6 33.53 16.98 3.24
N THR A 7 33.03 16.30 4.27
CA THR A 7 33.67 15.12 4.83
C THR A 7 33.76 14.10 3.71
N ARG A 8 34.98 13.66 3.38
CA ARG A 8 35.20 12.57 2.45
C ARG A 8 34.56 11.32 3.07
N PHE A 9 33.34 11.03 2.65
CA PHE A 9 32.59 9.84 3.07
C PHE A 9 33.45 8.60 2.86
N TYR A 10 33.79 7.91 3.95
CA TYR A 10 34.49 6.63 3.90
C TYR A 10 33.45 5.58 3.50
N ARG A 11 33.59 5.00 2.31
CA ARG A 11 32.59 4.06 1.77
C ARG A 11 32.74 2.68 2.41
N PRO A 12 31.65 2.05 2.87
CA PRO A 12 31.66 0.67 3.31
C PRO A 12 32.21 -0.29 2.26
N HIS A 13 33.15 -1.17 2.65
CA HIS A 13 33.69 -2.18 1.75
C HIS A 13 32.77 -3.41 1.69
N LEU A 14 31.73 -3.32 0.86
CA LEU A 14 30.63 -4.30 0.73
C LEU A 14 31.00 -5.69 0.19
N ALA A 15 32.29 -6.03 0.05
CA ALA A 15 32.71 -7.34 -0.46
C ALA A 15 32.24 -8.55 0.40
N ALA A 16 31.79 -8.31 1.64
CA ALA A 16 31.26 -9.33 2.54
C ALA A 16 29.92 -9.96 2.10
N THR A 17 29.30 -9.51 1.02
CA THR A 17 27.94 -9.91 0.64
C THR A 17 27.81 -10.57 -0.74
N ARG A 18 28.94 -11.04 -1.30
CA ARG A 18 29.07 -11.54 -2.69
C ARG A 18 28.16 -12.70 -3.14
N GLN A 19 27.33 -13.30 -2.28
CA GLN A 19 26.36 -14.35 -2.67
C GLN A 19 24.87 -13.92 -2.68
N ARG A 20 24.55 -12.64 -2.37
CA ARG A 20 23.21 -11.97 -2.26
C ARG A 20 22.08 -12.44 -3.22
N ARG A 21 21.52 -13.64 -3.06
CA ARG A 21 20.15 -13.97 -3.51
C ARG A 21 19.23 -13.98 -2.30
N ALA A 22 18.67 -12.82 -1.97
CA ALA A 22 17.71 -12.69 -0.90
C ALA A 22 16.46 -13.55 -1.20
N ASN A 23 16.11 -14.46 -0.28
CA ASN A 23 14.94 -15.33 -0.45
C ASN A 23 13.70 -14.65 0.16
N PRO A 24 12.75 -14.14 -0.65
CA PRO A 24 11.58 -13.42 -0.13
C PRO A 24 10.68 -14.31 0.75
N LEU A 25 10.69 -15.63 0.54
CA LEU A 25 9.84 -16.57 1.28
C LEU A 25 10.17 -16.62 2.77
N VAL A 26 11.40 -16.27 3.18
CA VAL A 26 11.79 -16.25 4.59
C VAL A 26 10.99 -15.19 5.35
N VAL A 27 10.93 -13.98 4.79
CA VAL A 27 10.18 -12.87 5.39
C VAL A 27 8.69 -13.15 5.38
N VAL A 28 8.16 -13.65 4.26
CA VAL A 28 6.73 -13.99 4.15
C VAL A 28 6.29 -15.07 5.14
N ARG A 29 7.09 -16.13 5.31
CA ARG A 29 6.81 -17.16 6.32
C ARG A 29 6.77 -16.60 7.74
N GLN A 30 7.62 -15.62 8.04
CA GLN A 30 7.59 -14.97 9.35
C GLN A 30 6.26 -14.25 9.58
N TRP A 31 5.77 -13.48 8.60
CA TRP A 31 4.46 -12.81 8.69
C TRP A 31 3.30 -13.80 8.79
N LEU A 32 3.33 -14.89 8.01
CA LEU A 32 2.31 -15.96 8.09
C LEU A 32 2.27 -16.63 9.45
N ARG A 33 3.43 -16.93 10.06
CA ARG A 33 3.50 -17.49 11.42
C ARG A 33 2.91 -16.54 12.45
N GLN A 34 3.23 -15.25 12.37
CA GLN A 34 2.67 -14.24 13.27
C GLN A 34 1.15 -14.13 13.14
N LEU A 35 0.63 -14.16 11.90
CA LEU A 35 -0.81 -14.17 11.65
C LEU A 35 -1.47 -15.46 12.16
N HIS A 36 -0.80 -16.61 12.01
CA HIS A 36 -1.26 -17.89 12.53
C HIS A 36 -1.30 -17.89 14.07
N GLN A 37 -0.32 -17.29 14.75
CA GLN A 37 -0.36 -17.11 16.20
C GLN A 37 -1.57 -16.27 16.65
N CYS A 38 -1.93 -15.23 15.88
CA CYS A 38 -3.14 -14.45 16.15
C CYS A 38 -4.41 -15.31 15.98
N TYR A 39 -4.45 -16.16 14.94
CA TYR A 39 -5.54 -17.11 14.72
C TYR A 39 -5.70 -18.11 15.88
N LEU A 40 -4.59 -18.70 16.35
CA LEU A 40 -4.64 -19.65 17.46
C LEU A 40 -5.06 -18.99 18.77
N ALA A 41 -4.58 -17.77 19.04
CA ALA A 41 -5.00 -16.99 20.21
C ALA A 41 -6.51 -16.67 20.16
N TRP A 42 -7.00 -16.29 18.99
CA TRP A 42 -8.42 -16.06 18.73
C TRP A 42 -9.26 -17.32 19.00
N GLU A 43 -8.90 -18.45 18.38
CA GLU A 43 -9.62 -19.72 18.53
C GLU A 43 -9.62 -20.23 19.98
N LYS A 44 -8.49 -20.12 20.68
CA LYS A 44 -8.39 -20.51 22.09
C LYS A 44 -9.38 -19.74 22.95
N ARG A 45 -9.45 -18.41 22.77
CA ARG A 45 -10.33 -17.56 23.58
C ARG A 45 -11.80 -17.73 23.21
N LYS A 46 -12.12 -17.86 21.92
CA LYS A 46 -13.47 -18.20 21.46
C LYS A 46 -14.00 -19.47 22.14
N ARG A 47 -13.16 -20.51 22.27
CA ARG A 47 -13.55 -21.74 22.99
C ARG A 47 -13.77 -21.52 24.48
N GLN A 48 -12.92 -20.71 25.13
CA GLN A 48 -13.09 -20.37 26.54
C GLN A 48 -14.41 -19.62 26.79
N GLU A 49 -14.78 -18.69 25.92
CA GLU A 49 -16.03 -17.93 26.05
C GLU A 49 -17.27 -18.82 25.85
N VAL A 50 -17.24 -19.74 24.88
CA VAL A 50 -18.33 -20.72 24.69
C VAL A 50 -18.51 -21.64 25.91
N LEU A 51 -17.42 -21.99 26.59
CA LEU A 51 -17.48 -22.81 27.81
C LEU A 51 -17.99 -22.04 29.02
N SER A 52 -17.72 -20.73 29.10
CA SER A 52 -18.12 -19.89 30.24
C SER A 52 -19.58 -19.43 30.18
N SER A 53 -20.15 -19.28 28.98
CA SER A 53 -21.55 -18.84 28.77
C SER A 53 -22.27 -19.72 27.75
N PRO A 54 -22.56 -21.01 28.07
CA PRO A 54 -23.28 -21.89 27.17
C PRO A 54 -24.73 -21.41 27.00
N GLY A 55 -25.03 -20.75 25.87
CA GLY A 55 -26.38 -20.29 25.51
C GLY A 55 -26.46 -18.82 25.09
N GLU A 56 -25.44 -18.01 25.39
CA GLU A 56 -25.34 -16.67 24.83
C GLU A 56 -24.68 -16.76 23.45
N THR A 57 -25.39 -16.34 22.40
CA THR A 57 -24.75 -16.03 21.11
C THR A 57 -23.64 -15.04 21.39
N LEU A 58 -22.38 -15.48 21.22
CA LEU A 58 -21.18 -14.66 21.36
C LEU A 58 -21.44 -13.30 20.71
N ALA A 59 -21.67 -12.29 21.55
CA ALA A 59 -21.82 -10.96 21.05
C ALA A 59 -20.51 -10.64 20.30
N PRO A 60 -20.55 -10.18 19.04
CA PRO A 60 -19.35 -9.83 18.26
C PRO A 60 -18.54 -8.68 18.89
N THR A 61 -18.93 -8.22 20.06
CA THR A 61 -18.53 -6.97 20.69
C THR A 61 -17.18 -7.04 21.41
N ARG A 62 -16.62 -8.21 21.69
CA ARG A 62 -15.29 -8.30 22.31
C ARG A 62 -14.35 -9.15 21.48
N LEU A 63 -13.66 -8.51 20.53
CA LEU A 63 -12.45 -9.09 19.98
C LEU A 63 -11.53 -9.46 21.19
N PRO A 64 -10.94 -10.66 21.22
CA PRO A 64 -10.24 -11.22 22.37
C PRO A 64 -8.72 -10.96 22.39
N LEU A 65 -8.20 -10.02 21.60
CA LEU A 65 -6.76 -9.76 21.51
C LEU A 65 -6.38 -8.46 22.25
N SER A 66 -5.09 -8.34 22.58
CA SER A 66 -4.55 -7.08 23.12
C SER A 66 -4.36 -6.06 21.99
N PRO A 67 -4.30 -4.74 22.30
CA PRO A 67 -3.96 -3.67 21.33
C PRO A 67 -2.78 -4.03 20.43
N ARG A 68 -1.70 -4.55 21.05
CA ARG A 68 -0.48 -4.97 20.35
C ARG A 68 -0.70 -6.14 19.39
N ALA A 69 -1.60 -7.06 19.71
CA ALA A 69 -1.94 -8.18 18.84
C ALA A 69 -2.82 -7.74 17.66
N TYR A 70 -3.71 -6.75 17.83
CA TYR A 70 -4.45 -6.16 16.71
C TYR A 70 -3.54 -5.41 15.74
N TYR A 71 -2.64 -4.60 16.29
CA TYR A 71 -1.61 -3.95 15.48
C TYR A 71 -0.80 -4.98 14.68
N ARG A 72 -0.26 -6.02 15.35
CA ARG A 72 0.49 -7.08 14.66
C ARG A 72 -0.33 -7.80 13.59
N PHE A 73 -1.61 -8.07 13.87
CA PHE A 73 -2.52 -8.68 12.91
C PHE A 73 -2.64 -7.82 11.63
N LEU A 74 -2.92 -6.52 11.77
CA LEU A 74 -3.04 -5.59 10.65
C LEU A 74 -1.72 -5.49 9.88
N VAL A 75 -0.60 -5.32 10.58
CA VAL A 75 0.73 -5.29 9.95
C VAL A 75 0.99 -6.56 9.13
N CYS A 76 0.75 -7.74 9.70
CA CYS A 76 0.99 -9.00 8.98
C CYS A 76 0.07 -9.14 7.76
N LEU A 77 -1.21 -8.80 7.91
CA LEU A 77 -2.16 -8.85 6.80
C LEU A 77 -1.77 -7.88 5.68
N GLY A 78 -1.39 -6.65 6.03
CA GLY A 78 -0.95 -5.63 5.08
C GLY A 78 0.32 -6.09 4.36
N ALA A 79 1.30 -6.58 5.11
CA ALA A 79 2.54 -7.13 4.54
C ALA A 79 2.25 -8.25 3.54
N LEU A 80 1.33 -9.16 3.87
CA LEU A 80 0.94 -10.27 3.00
C LEU A 80 0.20 -9.80 1.74
N ARG A 81 -0.70 -8.80 1.85
CA ARG A 81 -1.37 -8.16 0.71
C ARG A 81 -0.42 -7.54 -0.30
N ARG A 82 0.73 -7.04 0.16
CA ARG A 82 1.80 -6.57 -0.75
C ARG A 82 2.46 -7.68 -1.55
N THR A 83 2.38 -8.92 -1.09
CA THR A 83 3.14 -10.01 -1.68
C THR A 83 2.40 -10.76 -2.77
N ARG A 84 3.16 -11.50 -3.58
CA ARG A 84 2.62 -12.40 -4.61
C ARG A 84 1.74 -13.50 -4.05
N LEU A 85 1.84 -13.80 -2.76
CA LEU A 85 1.07 -14.85 -2.10
C LEU A 85 -0.44 -14.64 -2.26
N MET A 86 -0.90 -13.40 -2.17
CA MET A 86 -2.35 -13.10 -2.16
C MET A 86 -3.00 -13.26 -3.53
N LYS A 87 -2.23 -13.21 -4.63
CA LYS A 87 -2.73 -13.54 -5.98
C LYS A 87 -3.25 -14.97 -6.07
N TYR A 88 -2.64 -15.90 -5.34
CA TYR A 88 -3.03 -17.31 -5.37
C TYR A 88 -4.29 -17.61 -4.52
N GLN A 89 -4.77 -16.65 -3.72
CA GLN A 89 -6.03 -16.81 -3.00
C GLN A 89 -7.26 -16.48 -3.85
N GLN A 90 -7.15 -15.54 -4.81
CA GLN A 90 -8.31 -15.00 -5.55
C GLN A 90 -9.01 -16.03 -6.45
N GLY A 91 -8.35 -17.14 -6.79
CA GLY A 91 -8.93 -18.23 -7.58
C GLY A 91 -9.32 -19.48 -6.79
N TRP A 92 -9.24 -19.45 -5.45
CA TRP A 92 -9.41 -20.66 -4.66
C TRP A 92 -10.83 -20.77 -4.08
N ASN A 93 -11.61 -21.68 -4.66
CA ASN A 93 -12.85 -22.23 -4.07
C ASN A 93 -12.53 -23.57 -3.41
N PRO A 94 -12.13 -23.60 -2.12
CA PRO A 94 -11.91 -24.87 -1.43
C PRO A 94 -13.26 -25.59 -1.22
N PRO A 95 -13.27 -26.93 -1.25
CA PRO A 95 -14.46 -27.70 -0.92
C PRO A 95 -14.91 -27.34 0.52
N GLU A 96 -16.20 -27.06 0.71
CA GLU A 96 -16.80 -26.48 1.94
C GLU A 96 -16.55 -27.27 3.24
N LYS A 97 -15.93 -28.46 3.19
CA LYS A 97 -15.89 -29.41 4.32
C LYS A 97 -14.50 -29.67 4.92
N GLU A 98 -13.42 -29.07 4.42
CA GLU A 98 -12.10 -29.30 5.01
C GLU A 98 -11.87 -28.46 6.27
N LYS A 99 -11.88 -29.13 7.43
CA LYS A 99 -11.41 -28.55 8.69
C LYS A 99 -9.90 -28.28 8.58
N PRO A 100 -9.41 -27.14 9.11
CA PRO A 100 -7.98 -26.84 9.12
C PRO A 100 -7.21 -27.95 9.84
N GLN A 101 -6.30 -28.64 9.15
CA GLN A 101 -5.39 -29.59 9.80
C GLN A 101 -4.48 -28.82 10.77
N ARG A 102 -4.27 -29.35 11.97
CA ARG A 102 -3.30 -28.78 12.93
C ARG A 102 -1.92 -28.86 12.29
N ILE A 103 -1.34 -27.72 11.98
CA ILE A 103 0.08 -27.61 11.61
C ILE A 103 0.89 -27.88 12.89
N SER A 104 1.52 -29.05 12.98
CA SER A 104 2.38 -29.42 14.10
C SER A 104 3.63 -28.53 14.12
N GLU A 105 3.85 -27.78 15.21
CA GLU A 105 5.04 -26.93 15.38
C GLU A 105 6.35 -27.75 15.48
N ALA A 106 6.27 -29.07 15.65
CA ALA A 106 7.42 -29.96 15.82
C ALA A 106 8.00 -30.54 14.52
N ASP A 107 7.31 -30.41 13.37
CA ASP A 107 7.77 -30.96 12.09
C ASP A 107 8.35 -29.87 11.18
N SER A 108 9.60 -29.49 11.46
CA SER A 108 10.47 -28.91 10.44
C SER A 108 11.84 -29.57 10.58
N PRO A 109 12.19 -30.43 9.61
CA PRO A 109 12.96 -29.90 8.49
C PRO A 109 12.47 -30.44 7.14
N VAL A 110 12.57 -29.60 6.11
CA VAL A 110 12.84 -29.97 4.71
C VAL A 110 12.48 -31.42 4.35
N ARG A 111 11.19 -31.79 4.37
CA ARG A 111 10.75 -33.01 3.69
C ARG A 111 10.80 -32.73 2.20
N GLN A 112 11.57 -33.54 1.48
CA GLN A 112 11.55 -33.59 0.02
C GLN A 112 10.10 -33.87 -0.40
N PHE A 113 9.44 -32.86 -0.95
CA PHE A 113 8.08 -32.98 -1.46
C PHE A 113 8.13 -33.77 -2.77
N HIS A 114 7.80 -35.06 -2.71
CA HIS A 114 7.20 -35.76 -3.83
C HIS A 114 5.73 -35.33 -3.90
N THR A 115 5.44 -34.33 -4.74
CA THR A 115 4.08 -34.03 -5.18
C THR A 115 3.74 -34.95 -6.34
N GLU A 116 2.77 -35.85 -6.15
CA GLU A 116 2.01 -36.38 -7.27
C GLU A 116 1.33 -35.20 -8.00
N PRO A 117 1.42 -35.12 -9.32
CA PRO A 117 0.87 -34.00 -10.07
C PRO A 117 -0.66 -34.06 -10.05
N ALA A 118 -1.28 -32.97 -9.61
CA ALA A 118 -2.69 -32.71 -9.90
C ALA A 118 -2.90 -32.74 -11.42
N PRO A 119 -3.99 -33.34 -11.92
CA PRO A 119 -4.17 -33.55 -13.35
C PRO A 119 -4.44 -32.22 -14.07
N GLY A 120 -3.56 -31.92 -15.04
CA GLY A 120 -3.95 -31.30 -16.30
C GLY A 120 -4.14 -29.79 -16.36
N ILE A 121 -3.06 -28.99 -16.26
CA ILE A 121 -2.89 -27.76 -17.06
C ILE A 121 -1.42 -27.68 -17.53
N GLY A 122 -1.23 -27.70 -18.85
CA GLY A 122 0.03 -28.02 -19.55
C GLY A 122 1.10 -26.93 -19.60
N GLU A 123 1.50 -26.36 -18.47
CA GLU A 123 2.76 -25.62 -18.35
C GLU A 123 3.48 -26.05 -17.07
N LYS A 124 4.74 -26.51 -17.15
CA LYS A 124 5.57 -26.73 -15.95
C LYS A 124 5.69 -25.39 -15.22
N PRO A 125 5.05 -25.18 -14.06
CA PRO A 125 5.16 -23.92 -13.35
C PRO A 125 6.62 -23.73 -12.98
N SER A 126 7.17 -22.52 -13.17
CA SER A 126 8.51 -22.23 -12.67
C SER A 126 8.61 -22.63 -11.19
N ALA A 127 9.73 -23.20 -10.76
CA ALA A 127 9.90 -23.75 -9.40
C ALA A 127 9.62 -22.73 -8.27
N LEU A 128 9.54 -21.44 -8.59
CA LEU A 128 9.12 -20.38 -7.66
C LEU A 128 7.59 -20.19 -7.64
N ARG A 129 6.89 -20.29 -8.79
CA ARG A 129 5.41 -20.33 -8.82
C ARG A 129 4.90 -21.48 -7.95
N SER A 130 5.54 -22.66 -8.02
CA SER A 130 5.17 -23.79 -7.17
C SER A 130 5.39 -23.53 -5.67
N ARG A 131 6.43 -22.78 -5.28
CA ARG A 131 6.69 -22.46 -3.86
C ARG A 131 5.72 -21.43 -3.27
N TRP A 132 5.40 -20.37 -4.01
CA TRP A 132 4.41 -19.39 -3.54
C TRP A 132 3.01 -19.99 -3.47
N TYR A 133 2.65 -20.79 -4.47
CA TYR A 133 1.39 -21.53 -4.48
C TYR A 133 1.32 -22.50 -3.29
N ALA A 134 2.33 -23.35 -3.09
CA ALA A 134 2.36 -24.28 -1.97
C ALA A 134 2.25 -23.57 -0.61
N LEU A 135 2.92 -22.42 -0.45
CA LEU A 135 2.82 -21.63 0.78
C LEU A 135 1.44 -21.00 0.96
N ALA A 136 0.82 -20.48 -0.11
CA ALA A 136 -0.55 -20.01 -0.07
C ALA A 136 -1.51 -21.16 0.30
N SER A 137 -1.25 -22.36 -0.23
CA SER A 137 -2.00 -23.58 0.06
C SER A 137 -1.94 -23.98 1.53
N GLU A 138 -0.74 -24.03 2.10
CA GLU A 138 -0.49 -24.36 3.50
C GLU A 138 -1.24 -23.40 4.46
N TYR A 139 -1.27 -22.10 4.15
CA TYR A 139 -1.84 -21.07 5.04
C TYR A 139 -3.25 -20.58 4.66
N ALA A 140 -3.91 -21.21 3.70
CA ALA A 140 -5.23 -20.77 3.21
C ALA A 140 -6.28 -20.54 4.31
N PRO A 141 -6.42 -21.42 5.32
CA PRO A 141 -7.40 -21.21 6.39
C PRO A 141 -7.10 -19.94 7.20
N VAL A 142 -5.83 -19.70 7.51
CA VAL A 142 -5.38 -18.52 8.27
C VAL A 142 -5.62 -17.24 7.46
N LEU A 143 -5.29 -17.25 6.16
CA LEU A 143 -5.49 -16.09 5.30
C LEU A 143 -6.98 -15.76 5.11
N ARG A 144 -7.83 -16.77 4.90
CA ARG A 144 -9.29 -16.59 4.81
C ARG A 144 -9.87 -16.05 6.12
N TRP A 145 -9.44 -16.61 7.24
CA TRP A 145 -9.81 -16.11 8.56
C TRP A 145 -9.42 -14.64 8.72
N ALA A 146 -8.17 -14.28 8.39
CA ALA A 146 -7.69 -12.92 8.54
C ALA A 146 -8.45 -11.94 7.63
N GLN A 147 -8.73 -12.30 6.38
CA GLN A 147 -9.54 -11.47 5.50
C GLN A 147 -10.94 -11.25 6.04
N ARG A 148 -11.60 -12.30 6.57
CA ARG A 148 -12.92 -12.18 7.16
C ARG A 148 -12.90 -11.28 8.39
N ILE A 149 -11.96 -11.53 9.32
CA ILE A 149 -11.81 -10.72 10.53
C ILE A 149 -11.55 -9.24 10.20
N TYR A 150 -10.71 -8.98 9.20
CA TYR A 150 -10.47 -7.60 8.77
C TYR A 150 -11.70 -6.94 8.14
N ARG A 151 -12.52 -7.66 7.36
CA ARG A 151 -13.76 -7.12 6.79
C ARG A 151 -14.81 -6.84 7.87
N GLU A 152 -15.00 -7.78 8.80
CA GLU A 152 -16.03 -7.69 9.84
C GLU A 152 -15.64 -6.72 10.96
N PHE A 153 -14.36 -6.65 11.30
CA PHE A 153 -13.88 -5.96 12.49
C PHE A 153 -12.78 -4.93 12.21
N GLY A 154 -12.51 -4.61 10.94
CA GLY A 154 -11.41 -3.72 10.53
C GLY A 154 -11.33 -2.46 11.37
N LEU A 155 -12.46 -1.78 11.57
CA LEU A 155 -12.50 -0.51 12.27
C LEU A 155 -12.16 -0.64 13.76
N ALA A 156 -12.65 -1.70 14.40
CA ALA A 156 -12.31 -2.05 15.77
C ALA A 156 -10.81 -2.34 15.94
N LEU A 157 -10.23 -3.09 14.98
CA LEU A 157 -8.80 -3.42 14.97
C LEU A 157 -7.93 -2.16 14.83
N VAL A 158 -8.35 -1.21 13.99
CA VAL A 158 -7.63 0.06 13.76
C VAL A 158 -7.63 0.91 15.02
N VAL A 159 -8.79 1.09 15.65
CA VAL A 159 -8.90 1.90 16.88
C VAL A 159 -7.99 1.34 17.97
N ALA A 160 -8.04 0.02 18.20
CA ALA A 160 -7.20 -0.60 19.23
C ALA A 160 -5.70 -0.61 18.82
N GLY A 161 -5.38 -0.72 17.53
CA GLY A 161 -4.00 -0.69 17.05
C GLY A 161 -3.33 0.68 17.17
N LEU A 162 -4.08 1.77 17.10
CA LEU A 162 -3.54 3.13 17.23
C LEU A 162 -2.89 3.41 18.59
N GLU A 163 -3.35 2.74 19.65
CA GLU A 163 -2.80 2.90 21.01
C GLU A 163 -1.38 2.33 21.16
N VAL A 164 -0.89 1.59 20.16
CA VAL A 164 0.41 0.90 20.21
C VAL A 164 1.56 1.83 19.78
N PHE A 165 1.27 2.89 19.04
CA PHE A 165 2.33 3.73 18.47
C PHE A 165 2.87 4.75 19.46
N ASP A 166 4.20 4.86 19.49
CA ASP A 166 4.93 5.99 20.05
C ASP A 166 5.75 6.66 18.93
N PRO A 167 5.14 7.59 18.17
CA PRO A 167 5.77 8.12 16.97
C PRO A 167 6.90 9.13 17.28
N GLN A 168 6.97 9.65 18.51
CA GLN A 168 7.93 10.70 18.86
C GLN A 168 9.37 10.17 18.88
N GLY A 169 9.56 8.88 19.22
CA GLY A 169 10.86 8.26 19.29
C GLY A 169 11.43 7.75 17.95
N TRP A 170 10.73 7.88 16.82
CA TRP A 170 11.25 7.37 15.54
C TRP A 170 12.36 8.22 14.95
N LEU A 171 12.10 9.53 14.76
CA LEU A 171 13.07 10.43 14.15
C LEU A 171 14.37 10.51 14.97
N GLN A 172 14.26 10.65 16.29
CA GLN A 172 15.42 10.67 17.20
C GLN A 172 16.25 9.37 17.12
N ARG A 173 15.58 8.21 16.95
CA ARG A 173 16.28 6.93 16.76
C ARG A 173 16.90 6.82 15.38
N ALA A 174 16.27 7.36 14.35
CA ALA A 174 16.80 7.40 12.99
C ALA A 174 18.09 8.24 12.96
N GLU A 175 18.04 9.46 13.50
CA GLU A 175 19.17 10.39 13.65
C GLU A 175 20.34 9.71 14.37
N LYS A 176 20.09 9.15 15.56
CA LYS A 176 21.11 8.44 16.32
C LYS A 176 21.70 7.25 15.57
N LEU A 177 20.88 6.50 14.83
CA LEU A 177 21.37 5.36 14.07
C LEU A 177 22.21 5.80 12.87
N ALA A 178 21.86 6.89 12.18
CA ALA A 178 22.68 7.42 11.09
C ALA A 178 24.05 7.87 11.57
N GLU A 179 24.11 8.64 12.66
CA GLU A 179 25.37 9.03 13.30
C GLU A 179 26.24 7.80 13.64
N GLN A 180 25.61 6.75 14.17
CA GLN A 180 26.32 5.50 14.50
C GLN A 180 26.77 4.73 13.25
N THR A 181 26.03 4.81 12.16
CA THR A 181 26.34 4.11 10.91
C THR A 181 27.36 4.84 10.05
N GLU A 182 27.47 6.16 10.18
CA GLU A 182 28.48 6.98 9.48
C GLU A 182 29.91 6.48 9.75
N PHE A 183 30.14 5.90 10.93
CA PHE A 183 31.43 5.35 11.36
C PHE A 183 31.48 3.82 11.34
N ALA A 184 30.50 3.13 10.74
CA ALA A 184 30.36 1.67 10.79
C ALA A 184 31.60 0.91 10.26
N ASP A 185 32.33 1.50 9.31
CA ASP A 185 33.52 0.92 8.67
C ASP A 185 34.84 1.46 9.24
N ALA A 186 34.79 2.33 10.25
CA ALA A 186 35.99 2.67 10.97
C ALA A 186 36.56 1.37 11.58
N PRO A 187 37.88 1.13 11.49
CA PRO A 187 38.53 -0.10 12.00
C PRO A 187 38.37 -0.33 13.52
N ALA A 188 37.64 0.55 14.20
CA ALA A 188 37.34 0.52 15.62
C ALA A 188 36.12 -0.36 15.99
N LEU A 189 35.19 -0.64 15.07
CA LEU A 189 33.98 -1.42 15.42
C LEU A 189 34.21 -2.91 15.27
N SER A 190 33.88 -3.66 16.33
CA SER A 190 33.86 -5.11 16.31
C SER A 190 32.71 -5.65 15.43
N GLU A 191 32.86 -6.87 14.92
CA GLU A 191 31.81 -7.54 14.15
C GLU A 191 30.51 -7.68 14.96
N ALA A 192 30.62 -7.85 16.28
CA ALA A 192 29.45 -7.93 17.17
C ALA A 192 28.67 -6.60 17.22
N GLU A 193 29.37 -5.47 17.29
CA GLU A 193 28.77 -4.14 17.28
C GLU A 193 28.12 -3.82 15.94
N GLN A 194 28.79 -4.14 14.83
CA GLN A 194 28.20 -4.00 13.49
C GLN A 194 26.91 -4.82 13.35
N ARG A 195 26.90 -6.07 13.83
CA ARG A 195 25.69 -6.92 13.84
C ARG A 195 24.60 -6.33 14.73
N GLN A 196 24.93 -5.75 15.88
CA GLN A 196 23.97 -5.09 16.75
C GLN A 196 23.40 -3.83 16.13
N LEU A 197 24.22 -3.03 15.46
CA LEU A 197 23.81 -1.84 14.74
C LEU A 197 22.88 -2.20 13.58
N ALA A 198 23.25 -3.19 12.75
CA ALA A 198 22.40 -3.73 11.68
C ALA A 198 21.03 -4.23 12.20
N ARG A 199 21.01 -4.90 13.35
CA ARG A 199 19.75 -5.32 14.00
C ARG A 199 18.91 -4.12 14.44
N SER A 200 19.56 -3.06 14.92
CA SER A 200 18.89 -1.84 15.40
C SER A 200 18.28 -1.06 14.24
N VAL A 201 19.03 -0.87 13.14
CA VAL A 201 18.53 -0.29 11.88
C VAL A 201 17.38 -1.13 11.34
N ARG A 202 17.54 -2.46 11.25
CA ARG A 202 16.48 -3.36 10.77
C ARG A 202 15.22 -3.25 11.62
N ARG A 203 15.38 -3.13 12.94
CA ARG A 203 14.25 -2.99 13.86
C ARG A 203 13.52 -1.68 13.65
N LEU A 204 14.22 -0.55 13.60
CA LEU A 204 13.60 0.74 13.32
C LEU A 204 12.85 0.71 12.00
N TRP A 205 13.49 0.20 10.94
CA TRP A 205 12.88 0.08 9.63
C TRP A 205 11.63 -0.81 9.64
N ALA A 206 11.68 -1.96 10.32
CA ALA A 206 10.52 -2.83 10.46
C ALA A 206 9.38 -2.17 11.25
N GLU A 207 9.68 -1.31 12.23
CA GLU A 207 8.67 -0.53 12.96
C GLU A 207 8.02 0.54 12.06
N LEU A 208 8.80 1.24 11.24
CA LEU A 208 8.30 2.22 10.27
C LEU A 208 7.45 1.55 9.18
N ASP A 209 7.94 0.46 8.59
CA ASP A 209 7.18 -0.32 7.62
C ASP A 209 5.86 -0.87 8.18
N ALA A 210 5.90 -1.34 9.43
CA ALA A 210 4.70 -1.79 10.11
C ALA A 210 3.72 -0.64 10.36
N ALA A 211 4.19 0.56 10.67
CA ALA A 211 3.34 1.73 10.81
C ALA A 211 2.71 2.15 9.47
N ASP A 212 3.45 2.18 8.37
CA ASP A 212 2.90 2.47 7.04
C ASP A 212 1.83 1.45 6.64
N LEU A 213 2.12 0.16 6.83
CA LEU A 213 1.17 -0.92 6.56
C LEU A 213 -0.11 -0.78 7.37
N PHE A 214 0.03 -0.41 8.64
CA PHE A 214 -1.11 -0.17 9.50
C PHE A 214 -1.93 1.03 8.98
N VAL A 215 -1.30 2.15 8.65
CA VAL A 215 -1.97 3.34 8.11
C VAL A 215 -2.68 3.02 6.80
N ALA A 216 -2.03 2.29 5.88
CA ALA A 216 -2.62 1.87 4.62
C ALA A 216 -3.88 1.03 4.84
N LEU A 217 -3.83 0.03 5.72
CA LEU A 217 -5.00 -0.77 6.03
C LEU A 217 -6.06 0.01 6.81
N ALA A 218 -5.67 0.96 7.65
CA ALA A 218 -6.59 1.81 8.40
C ALA A 218 -7.38 2.72 7.45
N ASN A 219 -6.69 3.36 6.51
CA ASN A 219 -7.32 4.18 5.47
C ASN A 219 -8.26 3.33 4.61
N GLN A 220 -7.84 2.13 4.21
CA GLN A 220 -8.71 1.22 3.46
C GLN A 220 -9.98 0.84 4.25
N VAL A 221 -9.87 0.51 5.54
CA VAL A 221 -11.06 0.24 6.38
C VAL A 221 -11.96 1.47 6.44
N LEU A 222 -11.39 2.64 6.73
CA LEU A 222 -12.13 3.89 6.87
C LEU A 222 -12.89 4.22 5.60
N PHE A 223 -12.24 4.06 4.45
CA PHE A 223 -12.81 4.32 3.14
C PHE A 223 -14.05 3.46 2.86
N PHE A 224 -14.01 2.18 3.23
CA PHE A 224 -15.13 1.25 3.02
C PHE A 224 -16.14 1.22 4.18
N SER A 225 -15.91 1.96 5.27
CA SER A 225 -16.80 1.97 6.43
C SER A 225 -17.99 2.91 6.23
N SER A 226 -19.20 2.37 6.35
CA SER A 226 -20.45 3.12 6.37
C SER A 226 -20.74 3.72 7.76
N GLU A 227 -21.68 4.67 7.84
CA GLU A 227 -22.13 5.22 9.12
C GLU A 227 -22.73 4.15 10.05
N SER A 228 -23.34 3.10 9.48
CA SER A 228 -23.82 1.93 10.23
C SER A 228 -22.70 1.12 10.86
N ASP A 229 -21.57 0.96 10.17
CA ASP A 229 -20.41 0.23 10.69
C ASP A 229 -19.85 0.96 11.91
N TRP A 230 -19.78 2.28 11.86
CA TRP A 230 -19.39 3.12 12.99
C TRP A 230 -20.31 2.98 14.20
N LYS A 231 -21.64 2.92 13.98
CA LYS A 231 -22.61 2.66 15.06
C LYS A 231 -22.38 1.28 15.67
N HIS A 232 -22.15 0.26 14.83
CA HIS A 232 -21.86 -1.09 15.30
C HIS A 232 -20.57 -1.13 16.13
N VAL A 233 -19.49 -0.52 15.65
CA VAL A 233 -18.20 -0.47 16.35
C VAL A 233 -18.29 0.34 17.64
N LYS A 234 -19.04 1.45 17.67
CA LYS A 234 -19.27 2.24 18.88
C LYS A 234 -19.92 1.40 19.98
N THR A 235 -20.93 0.60 19.63
CA THR A 235 -21.60 -0.32 20.56
C THR A 235 -20.70 -1.49 20.95
N ALA A 236 -19.94 -2.03 19.99
CA ALA A 236 -19.08 -3.18 20.20
C ALA A 236 -17.86 -2.87 21.07
N VAL A 237 -17.04 -1.92 20.63
CA VAL A 237 -15.69 -1.67 21.15
C VAL A 237 -15.67 -0.60 22.24
N LYS A 238 -16.81 0.05 22.51
CA LYS A 238 -16.89 1.24 23.38
C LYS A 238 -15.86 2.29 22.97
N LEU A 239 -15.94 2.73 21.71
CA LEU A 239 -15.00 3.71 21.16
C LEU A 239 -14.87 4.93 22.08
N PRO A 240 -13.65 5.29 22.52
CA PRO A 240 -13.46 6.43 23.42
C PRO A 240 -13.59 7.79 22.70
N PHE A 241 -13.75 7.81 21.37
CA PHE A 241 -13.76 9.02 20.57
C PHE A 241 -14.62 8.91 19.28
N PRO A 242 -15.04 10.05 18.69
CA PRO A 242 -15.82 10.07 17.44
C PRO A 242 -14.99 9.75 16.19
N PRO A 243 -15.63 9.44 15.04
CA PRO A 243 -14.93 9.12 13.78
C PRO A 243 -13.90 10.16 13.33
N ALA A 244 -14.24 11.46 13.45
CA ALA A 244 -13.35 12.55 13.07
C ALA A 244 -12.03 12.55 13.87
N GLU A 245 -12.07 12.10 15.13
CA GLU A 245 -10.87 11.97 15.95
C GLU A 245 -9.99 10.82 15.48
N LEU A 246 -10.58 9.73 14.98
CA LEU A 246 -9.82 8.63 14.39
C LEU A 246 -9.01 9.11 13.18
N THR A 247 -9.69 9.81 12.27
CA THR A 247 -9.07 10.38 11.06
C THR A 247 -7.94 11.34 11.43
N ARG A 248 -8.18 12.27 12.36
CA ARG A 248 -7.15 13.23 12.83
C ARG A 248 -5.92 12.52 13.40
N ARG A 249 -6.11 11.45 14.17
CA ARG A 249 -5.00 10.66 14.74
C ARG A 249 -4.20 9.93 13.66
N LEU A 250 -4.88 9.39 12.64
CA LEU A 250 -4.22 8.74 11.50
C LEU A 250 -3.45 9.74 10.65
N GLU A 251 -4.02 10.91 10.36
CA GLU A 251 -3.33 11.99 9.65
C GLU A 251 -2.08 12.45 10.41
N ALA A 252 -2.19 12.60 11.73
CA ALA A 252 -1.04 12.94 12.57
C ALA A 252 0.04 11.85 12.55
N LEU A 253 -0.35 10.57 12.56
CA LEU A 253 0.60 9.45 12.43
C LEU A 253 1.27 9.44 11.05
N GLN A 254 0.49 9.60 9.98
CA GLN A 254 0.96 9.63 8.61
C GLN A 254 1.93 10.80 8.37
N SER A 255 1.61 12.00 8.84
CA SER A 255 2.49 13.17 8.75
C SER A 255 3.85 12.92 9.43
N ARG A 256 3.87 12.22 10.57
CA ARG A 256 5.11 11.87 11.26
C ARG A 256 5.92 10.80 10.52
N LEU A 257 5.24 9.84 9.89
CA LEU A 257 5.89 8.83 9.04
C LEU A 257 6.55 9.48 7.83
N VAL A 258 5.84 10.38 7.14
CA VAL A 258 6.38 11.13 6.00
C VAL A 258 7.66 11.86 6.39
N LYS A 259 7.66 12.62 7.49
CA LYS A 259 8.88 13.31 7.98
C LYS A 259 10.03 12.35 8.27
N CYS A 260 9.74 11.18 8.82
CA CYS A 260 10.76 10.18 9.11
C CYS A 260 11.31 9.53 7.83
N HIS A 261 10.47 9.30 6.82
CA HIS A 261 10.91 8.76 5.53
C HIS A 261 11.70 9.78 4.72
N GLU A 262 11.24 11.03 4.64
CA GLU A 262 12.00 12.13 4.01
C GLU A 262 13.40 12.25 4.60
N TRP A 263 13.48 12.23 5.94
CA TRP A 263 14.77 12.28 6.61
C TRP A 263 15.65 11.05 6.29
N LEU A 264 15.06 9.85 6.22
CA LEU A 264 15.79 8.63 5.88
C LEU A 264 16.23 8.59 4.40
N GLU A 265 15.46 9.20 3.49
CA GLU A 265 15.82 9.39 2.09
C GLU A 265 17.06 10.26 1.94
N ASP A 266 17.16 11.31 2.76
CA ASP A 266 18.33 12.20 2.82
C ASP A 266 19.57 11.53 3.46
N HIS A 267 19.40 10.40 4.16
CA HIS A 267 20.46 9.71 4.91
C HIS A 267 20.42 8.19 4.66
N PRO A 268 20.85 7.72 3.47
CA PRO A 268 20.75 6.31 3.09
C PRO A 268 21.78 5.40 3.78
N GLU A 269 22.75 5.94 4.51
CA GLU A 269 23.88 5.22 5.11
C GLU A 269 23.47 4.05 6.03
N PRO A 270 22.45 4.20 6.92
CA PRO A 270 21.98 3.10 7.74
C PRO A 270 21.57 1.88 6.92
N PHE A 271 21.05 2.09 5.72
CA PHE A 271 20.46 1.04 4.91
C PHE A 271 21.48 0.07 4.32
N PHE A 272 22.75 0.47 4.22
CA PHE A 272 23.83 -0.44 3.80
C PHE A 272 23.92 -1.67 4.69
N LEU A 273 23.66 -1.51 6.01
CA LEU A 273 23.72 -2.61 6.96
C LEU A 273 22.57 -3.61 6.83
N ILE A 274 21.49 -3.24 6.13
CA ILE A 274 20.27 -4.05 5.99
C ILE A 274 19.86 -4.28 4.54
N ASP A 275 20.77 -4.05 3.58
CA ASP A 275 20.49 -4.05 2.15
C ASP A 275 19.88 -5.39 1.67
N ALA A 276 20.42 -6.51 2.15
CA ALA A 276 19.92 -7.85 1.83
C ALA A 276 18.49 -8.08 2.34
N TYR A 277 18.12 -7.44 3.46
CA TYR A 277 16.75 -7.47 3.96
C TYR A 277 15.82 -6.65 3.06
N LEU A 278 16.23 -5.44 2.65
CA LEU A 278 15.45 -4.60 1.74
C LEU A 278 15.20 -5.31 0.41
N GLN A 279 16.24 -5.91 -0.17
CA GLN A 279 16.12 -6.73 -1.39
C GLN A 279 15.18 -7.93 -1.21
N ALA A 280 15.22 -8.60 -0.04
CA ALA A 280 14.34 -9.73 0.25
C ALA A 280 12.87 -9.31 0.26
N VAL A 281 12.56 -8.20 0.95
CA VAL A 281 11.21 -7.66 1.08
C VAL A 281 10.70 -7.24 -0.29
N ALA A 282 11.48 -6.43 -0.99
CA ALA A 282 11.16 -5.94 -2.32
C ALA A 282 10.84 -7.09 -3.29
N ALA A 283 11.68 -8.13 -3.32
CA ALA A 283 11.47 -9.26 -4.20
C ALA A 283 10.19 -10.09 -3.92
N GLY A 284 9.58 -9.92 -2.75
CA GLY A 284 8.30 -10.54 -2.41
C GLY A 284 7.08 -9.86 -3.05
N PHE A 285 7.23 -8.63 -3.55
CA PHE A 285 6.12 -7.79 -3.96
C PHE A 285 5.42 -8.26 -5.25
N SER A 286 4.12 -8.01 -5.27
CA SER A 286 3.20 -8.38 -6.35
C SER A 286 3.01 -7.23 -7.33
N GLY A 287 3.10 -7.49 -8.64
CA GLY A 287 2.75 -6.46 -9.62
C GLY A 287 1.26 -6.10 -9.75
N ALA A 288 0.39 -6.68 -8.91
CA ALA A 288 -1.00 -6.23 -8.78
C ALA A 288 -1.17 -5.14 -7.71
N LEU A 289 -0.10 -4.76 -7.01
CA LEU A 289 -0.13 -3.68 -6.01
C LEU A 289 -0.70 -2.37 -6.56
N ARG A 290 -0.62 -2.15 -7.88
CA ARG A 290 -1.22 -1.02 -8.58
C ARG A 290 -2.72 -0.78 -8.32
N HIS A 291 -3.46 -1.82 -7.92
CA HIS A 291 -4.89 -1.72 -7.59
C HIS A 291 -5.15 -1.42 -6.10
N GLU A 292 -4.10 -1.41 -5.28
CA GLU A 292 -4.15 -1.18 -3.83
C GLU A 292 -3.21 0.00 -3.52
N CYS A 293 -3.62 1.21 -3.92
CA CYS A 293 -2.81 2.43 -3.92
C CYS A 293 -2.03 2.67 -2.62
N ASP A 294 -2.68 2.56 -1.46
CA ASP A 294 -2.01 2.77 -0.18
C ASP A 294 -0.93 1.71 0.08
N LEU A 295 -1.19 0.44 -0.28
CA LEU A 295 -0.22 -0.65 -0.12
C LEU A 295 0.91 -0.58 -1.14
N TYR A 296 0.64 -0.07 -2.34
CA TYR A 296 1.65 0.28 -3.32
C TYR A 296 2.64 1.30 -2.76
N LEU A 297 2.17 2.40 -2.15
CA LEU A 297 3.03 3.42 -1.56
C LEU A 297 3.96 2.84 -0.49
N THR A 298 3.44 1.94 0.34
CA THR A 298 4.30 1.29 1.36
C THR A 298 5.37 0.36 0.77
N ALA A 299 5.16 -0.13 -0.46
CA ALA A 299 6.12 -0.97 -1.18
C ALA A 299 7.12 -0.14 -1.99
N ASP A 300 6.66 0.99 -2.54
CA ASP A 300 7.45 1.83 -3.44
C ASP A 300 8.69 2.42 -2.79
N LYS A 301 8.60 2.83 -1.53
CA LYS A 301 9.76 3.31 -0.77
C LYS A 301 10.94 2.33 -0.78
N TYR A 302 10.70 1.02 -0.88
CA TYR A 302 11.80 0.06 -0.97
C TYR A 302 12.53 0.14 -2.30
N ALA A 303 11.83 0.48 -3.39
CA ALA A 303 12.46 0.74 -4.67
C ALA A 303 13.30 2.03 -4.59
N ALA A 304 12.73 3.11 -4.07
CA ALA A 304 13.44 4.38 -3.85
C ALA A 304 14.71 4.19 -2.99
N MET A 305 14.63 3.39 -1.92
CA MET A 305 15.78 3.07 -1.07
C MET A 305 16.85 2.25 -1.79
N LEU A 306 16.45 1.29 -2.62
CA LEU A 306 17.40 0.53 -3.42
C LEU A 306 18.10 1.44 -4.45
N ASP A 307 17.36 2.38 -5.05
CA ASP A 307 17.92 3.37 -5.98
C ASP A 307 18.89 4.33 -5.25
N ALA A 308 18.52 4.81 -4.05
CA ALA A 308 19.39 5.65 -3.22
C ALA A 308 20.69 4.93 -2.83
N LEU A 309 20.60 3.64 -2.48
CA LEU A 309 21.76 2.79 -2.22
C LEU A 309 22.63 2.63 -3.48
N GLU A 310 22.05 2.41 -4.66
CA GLU A 310 22.79 2.33 -5.92
C GLU A 310 23.58 3.62 -6.21
N VAL A 311 22.95 4.79 -6.03
CA VAL A 311 23.58 6.10 -6.20
C VAL A 311 24.72 6.30 -5.21
N ALA A 312 24.48 6.01 -3.92
CA ALA A 312 25.47 6.18 -2.87
C ALA A 312 26.67 5.23 -3.01
N GLU A 313 26.48 4.02 -3.54
CA GLU A 313 27.58 3.11 -3.88
C GLU A 313 28.45 3.62 -5.05
N GLY A 314 27.99 4.63 -5.81
CA GLY A 314 28.64 5.10 -7.03
C GLY A 314 28.80 4.00 -8.07
N VAL A 315 27.94 2.97 -8.01
CA VAL A 315 27.95 1.82 -8.91
C VAL A 315 27.12 2.18 -10.13
N THR A 316 27.74 2.22 -11.31
CA THR A 316 26.99 2.13 -12.57
C THR A 316 26.24 0.80 -12.59
N PRO A 317 24.96 0.79 -13.02
CA PRO A 317 23.92 -0.05 -12.44
C PRO A 317 24.15 -1.56 -12.69
N ARG A 318 24.76 -2.24 -11.72
CA ARG A 318 24.83 -3.72 -11.68
C ARG A 318 23.57 -4.33 -11.05
N PHE A 319 22.85 -3.57 -10.22
CA PHE A 319 21.62 -4.00 -9.57
C PHE A 319 20.39 -3.89 -10.46
N ARG A 320 20.49 -3.25 -11.64
CA ARG A 320 19.42 -3.14 -12.65
C ARG A 320 18.67 -4.44 -12.90
N LYS A 321 19.25 -5.65 -12.78
CA LYS A 321 18.46 -6.88 -12.98
C LYS A 321 17.45 -7.17 -11.85
N ALA A 322 17.73 -6.76 -10.62
CA ALA A 322 16.83 -6.89 -9.49
C ALA A 322 15.94 -5.65 -9.33
N SER A 323 16.51 -4.45 -9.42
CA SER A 323 15.78 -3.18 -9.37
C SER A 323 14.95 -2.94 -10.63
N SER A 324 15.45 -3.15 -11.87
CA SER A 324 14.58 -3.06 -13.07
C SER A 324 13.52 -4.14 -13.13
N TRP A 325 13.76 -5.34 -12.57
CA TRP A 325 12.70 -6.34 -12.44
C TRP A 325 11.65 -5.88 -11.41
N LEU A 326 12.08 -5.35 -10.26
CA LEU A 326 11.19 -4.79 -9.25
C LEU A 326 10.37 -3.61 -9.81
N LEU A 327 11.03 -2.64 -10.44
CA LEU A 327 10.45 -1.48 -11.11
C LEU A 327 9.54 -1.90 -12.27
N SER A 328 9.89 -2.93 -13.05
CA SER A 328 8.99 -3.47 -14.10
C SER A 328 7.76 -4.20 -13.56
N GLN A 329 7.80 -4.65 -12.30
CA GLN A 329 6.68 -5.31 -11.64
C GLN A 329 5.82 -4.32 -10.86
N ILE A 330 6.41 -3.27 -10.29
CA ILE A 330 5.74 -2.31 -9.41
C ILE A 330 5.28 -1.08 -10.21
N MET A 331 6.11 -0.50 -11.08
CA MET A 331 5.81 0.74 -11.82
C MET A 331 5.33 0.50 -13.27
N PRO A 332 4.47 1.39 -13.79
CA PRO A 332 4.72 1.98 -15.10
C PRO A 332 4.82 3.51 -14.98
N SER A 333 5.89 4.09 -15.56
CA SER A 333 6.30 5.51 -15.60
C SER A 333 6.29 6.28 -14.26
N GLN A 334 7.30 7.13 -14.02
CA GLN A 334 7.45 8.00 -12.84
C GLN A 334 6.27 8.98 -12.59
N GLU A 335 5.20 8.93 -13.37
CA GLU A 335 4.03 9.82 -13.30
C GLU A 335 2.97 9.39 -12.27
N VAL A 336 2.97 8.15 -11.80
CA VAL A 336 1.81 7.56 -11.10
C VAL A 336 1.79 7.81 -9.59
N LEU A 337 2.96 8.03 -8.97
CA LEU A 337 3.08 8.12 -7.51
C LEU A 337 2.31 9.30 -6.87
N PRO A 338 2.38 10.53 -7.41
CA PRO A 338 1.63 11.68 -6.86
C PRO A 338 0.11 11.52 -7.05
N MET A 339 -0.30 10.86 -8.13
CA MET A 339 -1.69 10.59 -8.47
C MET A 339 -2.36 9.71 -7.41
N LEU A 340 -1.72 8.62 -7.00
CA LEU A 340 -2.31 7.63 -6.10
C LEU A 340 -2.51 8.16 -4.67
N GLN A 341 -1.59 9.02 -4.19
CA GLN A 341 -1.70 9.70 -2.89
C GLN A 341 -2.87 10.69 -2.85
N GLU A 342 -3.09 11.42 -3.95
CA GLU A 342 -4.19 12.38 -4.05
C GLU A 342 -5.54 11.68 -4.27
N ILE A 343 -5.59 10.56 -5.01
CA ILE A 343 -6.81 9.75 -5.20
C ILE A 343 -7.34 9.29 -3.84
N SER A 344 -6.46 8.72 -3.01
CA SER A 344 -6.81 8.29 -1.64
C SER A 344 -7.38 9.46 -0.82
N ARG A 345 -6.81 10.67 -0.96
CA ARG A 345 -7.27 11.87 -0.24
C ARG A 345 -8.63 12.40 -0.72
N ILE A 346 -8.87 12.47 -2.03
CA ILE A 346 -10.14 12.95 -2.61
C ILE A 346 -11.28 11.97 -2.29
N LEU A 347 -11.03 10.68 -2.43
CA LEU A 347 -11.99 9.63 -2.15
C LEU A 347 -12.41 9.60 -0.67
N ASN A 348 -11.48 9.88 0.25
CA ASN A 348 -11.77 10.02 1.69
C ASN A 348 -12.55 11.29 2.05
N ARG A 349 -12.56 12.33 1.20
CA ARG A 349 -13.33 13.57 1.43
C ARG A 349 -14.73 13.52 0.83
N ALA A 350 -14.90 12.85 -0.32
CA ALA A 350 -16.19 12.76 -1.03
C ALA A 350 -17.21 11.84 -0.32
N SER A 351 -16.75 10.89 0.49
CA SER A 351 -17.59 9.95 1.24
C SER A 351 -18.28 10.56 2.48
N ALA A 352 -17.99 11.81 2.82
CA ALA A 352 -18.50 12.47 4.03
C ALA A 352 -19.76 13.36 3.82
N GLN A 353 -20.36 13.41 2.61
CA GLN A 353 -21.46 14.35 2.35
C GLN A 353 -22.83 13.70 2.06
N PRO A 354 -23.92 14.25 2.63
CA PRO A 354 -25.27 13.83 2.30
C PRO A 354 -25.60 14.21 0.86
N ARG A 355 -26.10 13.23 0.11
CA ARG A 355 -26.56 13.37 -1.28
C ARG A 355 -27.78 14.31 -1.31
N SER A 356 -27.59 15.60 -1.61
CA SER A 356 -28.71 16.47 -1.95
C SER A 356 -29.18 16.17 -3.36
N SER A 357 -30.44 15.78 -3.48
CA SER A 357 -31.17 15.51 -4.71
C SER A 357 -31.36 16.78 -5.54
N HIS A 358 -31.07 16.68 -6.85
CA HIS A 358 -31.30 17.66 -7.93
C HIS A 358 -30.21 18.72 -8.18
N GLU A 359 -28.98 18.29 -8.43
CA GLU A 359 -28.06 19.11 -9.24
C GLU A 359 -28.25 18.75 -10.72
N ASP A 360 -28.52 19.76 -11.56
CA ASP A 360 -28.61 19.61 -13.00
C ASP A 360 -27.28 19.07 -13.56
N ALA A 361 -27.33 17.95 -14.28
CA ALA A 361 -26.14 17.32 -14.86
C ALA A 361 -25.34 18.26 -15.80
N GLY A 362 -25.96 19.32 -16.30
CA GLY A 362 -25.30 20.39 -17.05
C GLY A 362 -24.17 21.09 -16.28
N GLN A 363 -24.20 21.07 -14.94
CA GLN A 363 -23.21 21.73 -14.07
C GLN A 363 -22.06 20.83 -13.61
N TRP A 364 -22.01 19.58 -14.08
CA TRP A 364 -20.97 18.61 -13.70
C TRP A 364 -19.65 18.84 -14.44
N CYS A 365 -18.99 19.95 -14.12
CA CYS A 365 -17.66 20.31 -14.62
C CYS A 365 -16.74 20.80 -13.48
N TYR A 366 -15.44 20.90 -13.77
CA TYR A 366 -14.53 21.80 -13.06
C TYR A 366 -14.39 23.09 -13.87
N TYR A 367 -14.52 24.23 -13.21
CA TYR A 367 -14.47 25.52 -13.90
C TYR A 367 -13.06 25.79 -14.41
N ARG A 368 -12.94 26.25 -15.65
CA ARG A 368 -11.65 26.51 -16.31
C ARG A 368 -10.81 27.52 -15.55
N ALA A 369 -11.45 28.55 -14.98
CA ALA A 369 -10.79 29.56 -14.16
C ALA A 369 -10.05 28.94 -12.95
N GLU A 370 -10.57 27.87 -12.37
CA GLU A 370 -9.92 27.17 -11.25
C GLU A 370 -8.70 26.36 -11.71
N LEU A 371 -8.68 25.93 -12.96
CA LEU A 371 -7.67 25.01 -13.52
C LEU A 371 -6.62 25.69 -14.38
N GLN A 372 -6.79 26.99 -14.67
CA GLN A 372 -5.94 27.72 -15.60
C GLN A 372 -4.46 27.70 -15.18
N GLU A 373 -4.16 28.01 -13.92
CA GLU A 373 -2.78 27.97 -13.40
C GLU A 373 -2.13 26.57 -13.52
N PRO A 374 -2.74 25.47 -13.02
CA PRO A 374 -2.20 24.13 -13.19
C PRO A 374 -1.98 23.72 -14.65
N LEU A 375 -2.92 24.05 -15.54
CA LEU A 375 -2.83 23.68 -16.95
C LEU A 375 -1.71 24.46 -17.66
N LEU A 376 -1.56 25.75 -17.35
CA LEU A 376 -0.47 26.58 -17.89
C LEU A 376 0.89 26.13 -17.37
N ALA A 377 0.99 25.83 -16.07
CA ALA A 377 2.23 25.33 -15.48
C ALA A 377 2.61 23.96 -16.06
N ALA A 378 1.62 23.10 -16.31
CA ALA A 378 1.86 21.83 -16.96
C ALA A 378 2.39 21.99 -18.40
N ALA A 379 1.92 23.01 -19.12
CA ALA A 379 2.36 23.29 -20.49
C ALA A 379 3.70 24.02 -20.57
N SER A 380 4.13 24.70 -19.52
CA SER A 380 5.39 25.44 -19.48
C SER A 380 6.58 24.62 -18.95
N GLU A 381 6.37 23.34 -18.60
CA GLU A 381 7.34 22.47 -17.93
C GLU A 381 7.90 23.06 -16.61
N VAL A 382 7.26 24.10 -16.06
CA VAL A 382 7.63 24.67 -14.77
C VAL A 382 7.13 23.74 -13.67
N GLU A 383 7.99 23.44 -12.68
CA GLU A 383 7.60 22.66 -11.50
C GLU A 383 6.41 23.31 -10.79
N ALA A 384 5.21 22.80 -11.05
CA ALA A 384 4.01 23.09 -10.31
C ALA A 384 3.54 21.83 -9.57
N PRO A 385 2.94 21.99 -8.38
CA PRO A 385 2.38 20.87 -7.66
C PRO A 385 1.35 20.15 -8.54
N PRO A 386 1.46 18.83 -8.70
CA PRO A 386 0.53 18.08 -9.54
C PRO A 386 -0.88 18.21 -9.00
N ARG A 387 -1.86 18.37 -9.90
CA ARG A 387 -3.27 18.50 -9.53
C ARG A 387 -4.07 17.31 -10.02
N LEU A 388 -4.75 16.62 -9.11
CA LEU A 388 -5.64 15.52 -9.43
C LEU A 388 -7.08 15.99 -9.49
N LEU A 389 -7.78 15.57 -10.54
CA LEU A 389 -9.23 15.75 -10.69
C LEU A 389 -9.88 14.38 -10.77
N CYS A 390 -11.07 14.23 -10.18
CA CYS A 390 -11.77 12.97 -10.12
C CYS A 390 -13.23 13.13 -10.57
N TRP A 391 -13.78 12.11 -11.21
CA TRP A 391 -15.18 12.05 -11.56
C TRP A 391 -15.75 10.68 -11.16
N GLU A 392 -17.03 10.64 -10.83
CA GLU A 392 -17.78 9.43 -10.54
C GLU A 392 -18.83 9.24 -11.64
N ALA A 393 -18.94 8.01 -12.15
CA ALA A 393 -19.99 7.66 -13.10
C ALA A 393 -21.39 7.83 -12.46
N PRO A 394 -22.43 8.18 -13.23
CA PRO A 394 -23.77 8.39 -12.67
C PRO A 394 -24.37 7.18 -11.94
N ASP A 395 -23.95 5.98 -12.31
CA ASP A 395 -24.34 4.72 -11.68
C ASP A 395 -23.52 4.38 -10.41
N GLY A 396 -22.52 5.20 -10.08
CA GLY A 396 -21.61 5.03 -8.94
C GLY A 396 -20.65 3.84 -9.06
N ARG A 397 -20.62 3.14 -10.21
CA ARG A 397 -19.81 1.91 -10.37
C ARG A 397 -18.37 2.20 -10.76
N TYR A 398 -18.11 3.38 -11.31
CA TYR A 398 -16.81 3.74 -11.85
C TYR A 398 -16.35 5.11 -11.40
N ILE A 399 -15.03 5.28 -11.37
CA ILE A 399 -14.34 6.50 -10.99
C ILE A 399 -13.27 6.78 -12.03
N ALA A 400 -13.21 8.01 -12.52
CA ALA A 400 -12.17 8.47 -13.43
C ALA A 400 -11.26 9.45 -12.71
N THR A 401 -9.98 9.41 -13.01
CA THR A 401 -8.97 10.25 -12.35
C THR A 401 -8.02 10.84 -13.39
N LEU A 402 -7.82 12.15 -13.35
CA LEU A 402 -6.92 12.89 -14.23
C LEU A 402 -5.81 13.53 -13.40
N LEU A 403 -4.55 13.22 -13.72
CA LEU A 403 -3.41 13.93 -13.17
C LEU A 403 -2.95 15.01 -14.14
N ILE A 404 -2.92 16.26 -13.66
CA ILE A 404 -2.27 17.38 -14.34
C ILE A 404 -0.86 17.49 -13.77
N SER A 405 0.13 17.05 -14.56
CA SER A 405 1.56 17.11 -14.25
C SER A 405 2.31 17.47 -15.53
N GLY A 406 3.35 18.32 -15.47
CA GLY A 406 3.90 19.02 -16.63
C GLY A 406 4.48 18.18 -17.77
N ARG A 407 3.59 17.74 -18.68
CA ARG A 407 3.87 16.95 -19.87
C ARG A 407 2.87 17.31 -20.98
N ASP A 408 3.21 16.96 -22.22
CA ASP A 408 2.39 17.24 -23.41
C ASP A 408 1.01 16.56 -23.41
N ASP A 409 0.86 15.45 -22.68
CA ASP A 409 -0.37 14.68 -22.59
C ASP A 409 -0.85 14.59 -21.13
N LEU A 410 -2.17 14.75 -20.96
CA LEU A 410 -2.86 14.45 -19.71
C LEU A 410 -3.32 13.00 -19.70
N VAL A 411 -3.03 12.27 -18.64
CA VAL A 411 -3.41 10.86 -18.50
C VAL A 411 -4.67 10.76 -17.64
N LEU A 412 -5.76 10.31 -18.26
CA LEU A 412 -7.02 9.99 -17.60
C LEU A 412 -7.13 8.47 -17.44
N ARG A 413 -7.41 8.01 -16.22
CA ARG A 413 -7.54 6.58 -15.89
C ARG A 413 -8.91 6.28 -15.32
N PHE A 414 -9.42 5.08 -15.57
CA PHE A 414 -10.73 4.63 -15.14
C PHE A 414 -10.64 3.40 -14.25
N PHE A 415 -11.36 3.46 -13.15
CA PHE A 415 -11.42 2.43 -12.13
C PHE A 415 -12.86 2.05 -11.83
N THR A 416 -13.07 0.82 -11.41
CA THR A 416 -14.28 0.39 -10.70
C THR A 416 -14.31 1.04 -9.31
N GLN A 417 -15.49 1.06 -8.68
CA GLN A 417 -15.65 1.53 -7.30
C GLN A 417 -14.76 0.75 -6.30
N SER A 418 -14.42 -0.50 -6.62
CA SER A 418 -13.48 -1.33 -5.86
C SER A 418 -12.00 -1.02 -6.11
N GLY A 419 -11.67 -0.07 -6.98
CA GLY A 419 -10.28 0.36 -7.28
C GLY A 419 -9.55 -0.48 -8.34
N SER A 420 -10.21 -1.48 -8.93
CA SER A 420 -9.65 -2.23 -10.07
C SER A 420 -9.81 -1.45 -11.37
N GLU A 421 -8.92 -1.62 -12.35
CA GLU A 421 -9.03 -1.00 -13.68
C GLU A 421 -10.40 -1.32 -14.31
N ALA A 422 -11.08 -0.30 -14.83
CA ALA A 422 -12.38 -0.45 -15.48
C ALA A 422 -12.20 -0.94 -16.94
N ALA A 423 -11.59 -2.12 -17.12
CA ALA A 423 -11.25 -2.68 -18.43
C ALA A 423 -12.48 -2.84 -19.35
N PHE A 424 -13.69 -2.89 -18.79
CA PHE A 424 -14.94 -2.89 -19.56
C PHE A 424 -15.13 -1.61 -20.39
N LEU A 425 -14.52 -0.48 -19.99
CA LEU A 425 -14.58 0.77 -20.72
C LEU A 425 -13.57 0.83 -21.87
N GLU A 426 -12.71 -0.18 -22.07
CA GLU A 426 -11.76 -0.18 -23.18
C GLU A 426 -12.49 -0.13 -24.54
N GLY A 427 -12.04 0.78 -25.41
CA GLY A 427 -12.67 1.08 -26.69
C GLY A 427 -13.78 2.12 -26.61
N GLU A 428 -14.27 2.49 -25.42
CA GLU A 428 -15.29 3.53 -25.29
C GLU A 428 -14.72 4.91 -25.62
N PRO A 429 -15.50 5.76 -26.31
CA PRO A 429 -15.10 7.14 -26.53
C PRO A 429 -15.16 7.92 -25.21
N VAL A 430 -14.27 8.88 -25.08
CA VAL A 430 -14.20 9.80 -23.94
C VAL A 430 -14.04 11.22 -24.45
N TYR A 431 -14.68 12.16 -23.77
CA TYR A 431 -14.53 13.58 -24.04
C TYR A 431 -14.19 14.30 -22.74
N LEU A 432 -13.07 15.02 -22.75
CA LEU A 432 -12.61 15.83 -21.63
C LEU A 432 -12.58 17.29 -22.05
N GLY A 433 -13.51 18.11 -21.54
CA GLY A 433 -13.66 19.52 -21.95
C GLY A 433 -13.79 19.68 -23.48
N GLY A 434 -14.59 18.82 -24.11
CA GLY A 434 -14.80 18.78 -25.56
C GLY A 434 -13.70 18.05 -26.36
N VAL A 435 -12.53 17.76 -25.77
CA VAL A 435 -11.45 17.06 -26.46
C VAL A 435 -11.70 15.56 -26.46
N SER A 436 -11.79 14.95 -27.65
CA SER A 436 -12.03 13.53 -27.80
C SER A 436 -10.80 12.67 -27.57
N GLY A 437 -11.03 11.49 -27.01
CA GLY A 437 -10.09 10.40 -26.87
C GLY A 437 -10.82 9.06 -26.92
N ILE A 438 -10.05 7.97 -26.79
CA ILE A 438 -10.58 6.60 -26.67
C ILE A 438 -9.91 5.96 -25.48
N VAL A 439 -10.68 5.27 -24.64
CA VAL A 439 -10.12 4.49 -23.54
C VAL A 439 -9.33 3.32 -24.12
N GLY A 440 -8.02 3.36 -23.99
CA GLY A 440 -7.10 2.31 -24.43
C GLY A 440 -6.84 1.24 -23.35
N PRO A 441 -5.92 0.31 -23.63
CA PRO A 441 -5.60 -0.81 -22.75
C PRO A 441 -5.23 -0.39 -21.33
N GLY A 442 -5.73 -1.13 -20.33
CA GLY A 442 -5.56 -0.80 -18.91
C GLY A 442 -6.50 0.32 -18.44
N ALA A 443 -7.61 0.51 -19.15
CA ALA A 443 -8.62 1.53 -18.87
C ALA A 443 -8.00 2.93 -18.72
N LEU A 444 -7.18 3.34 -19.69
CA LEU A 444 -6.48 4.63 -19.70
C LEU A 444 -6.61 5.33 -21.04
N THR A 445 -6.62 6.67 -21.02
CA THR A 445 -6.65 7.50 -22.22
C THR A 445 -5.70 8.68 -22.05
N ARG A 446 -5.08 9.09 -23.15
CA ARG A 446 -4.19 10.27 -23.19
C ARG A 446 -4.90 11.38 -23.94
N ILE A 447 -5.07 12.51 -23.27
CA ILE A 447 -5.69 13.70 -23.82
C ILE A 447 -4.60 14.74 -24.07
N PRO A 448 -4.37 15.18 -25.32
CA PRO A 448 -3.33 16.16 -25.61
C PRO A 448 -3.59 17.47 -24.87
N LEU A 449 -2.65 17.88 -24.01
CA LEU A 449 -2.80 19.08 -23.16
C LEU A 449 -3.01 20.32 -24.02
N ARG A 450 -2.29 20.43 -25.14
CA ARG A 450 -2.42 21.54 -26.09
C ARG A 450 -3.85 21.68 -26.61
N LYS A 451 -4.51 20.58 -27.00
CA LYS A 451 -5.90 20.62 -27.47
C LYS A 451 -6.87 21.04 -26.38
N LEU A 452 -6.60 20.64 -25.13
CA LEU A 452 -7.41 21.04 -23.98
C LEU A 452 -7.24 22.53 -23.65
N LEU A 453 -6.02 23.05 -23.79
CA LEU A 453 -5.73 24.48 -23.66
C LEU A 453 -6.38 25.31 -24.78
N GLU A 454 -6.45 24.78 -25.99
CA GLU A 454 -7.12 25.38 -27.15
C GLU A 454 -8.66 25.33 -27.04
N SER A 455 -9.22 24.30 -26.39
CA SER A 455 -10.65 24.27 -26.02
C SER A 455 -10.96 25.46 -25.11
N SER A 456 -12.05 26.20 -25.35
CA SER A 456 -12.49 27.27 -24.44
C SER A 456 -13.45 26.77 -23.35
N GLU A 457 -13.72 25.48 -23.32
CA GLU A 457 -14.74 24.89 -22.45
C GLU A 457 -14.22 24.64 -21.02
N ASP A 458 -15.18 24.57 -20.08
CA ASP A 458 -14.94 24.03 -18.75
C ASP A 458 -14.60 22.53 -18.81
N LEU A 459 -13.95 22.03 -17.77
CA LEU A 459 -13.47 20.66 -17.75
C LEU A 459 -14.55 19.71 -17.22
N TYR A 460 -15.41 19.22 -18.11
CA TYR A 460 -16.32 18.11 -17.87
C TYR A 460 -15.78 16.81 -18.46
N LEU A 461 -16.26 15.68 -17.95
CA LEU A 461 -15.93 14.35 -18.46
C LEU A 461 -17.20 13.66 -18.97
N GLU A 462 -17.18 13.22 -20.22
CA GLU A 462 -18.20 12.37 -20.83
C GLU A 462 -17.57 11.06 -21.29
N VAL A 463 -18.24 9.94 -21.03
CA VAL A 463 -17.75 8.60 -21.36
C VAL A 463 -18.84 7.78 -22.03
N GLY A 464 -18.45 7.01 -23.03
CA GLY A 464 -19.33 6.12 -23.78
C GLY A 464 -20.00 6.80 -24.97
N GLN A 465 -20.61 5.99 -25.83
CA GLN A 465 -21.28 6.46 -27.06
C GLN A 465 -22.38 7.48 -26.79
N ASP A 466 -23.14 7.29 -25.70
CA ASP A 466 -24.21 8.19 -25.27
C ASP A 466 -23.70 9.49 -24.63
N ARG A 467 -22.37 9.67 -24.56
CA ARG A 467 -21.72 10.82 -23.90
C ARG A 467 -22.25 11.05 -22.49
N THR A 468 -22.29 9.97 -21.71
CA THR A 468 -22.77 10.04 -20.34
C THR A 468 -21.83 10.93 -19.54
N ARG A 469 -22.34 12.05 -19.02
CA ARG A 469 -21.55 13.00 -18.23
C ARG A 469 -21.33 12.46 -16.82
N TRP A 470 -20.08 12.46 -16.38
CA TRP A 470 -19.69 11.98 -15.06
C TRP A 470 -19.62 13.14 -14.07
N ARG A 471 -19.98 12.87 -12.81
CA ARG A 471 -20.07 13.89 -11.77
C ARG A 471 -18.69 14.20 -11.20
N PRO A 472 -18.21 15.46 -11.21
CA PRO A 472 -16.93 15.80 -10.61
C PRO A 472 -16.96 15.57 -9.09
N LEU A 473 -15.93 14.93 -8.57
CA LEU A 473 -15.71 14.78 -7.14
C LEU A 473 -14.90 16.00 -6.68
N ARG A 474 -15.59 17.14 -6.52
CA ARG A 474 -14.96 18.35 -5.97
C ARG A 474 -14.65 18.10 -4.49
N SER A 475 -13.37 17.95 -4.15
CA SER A 475 -12.94 18.22 -2.79
C SER A 475 -13.19 19.72 -2.57
N ARG A 476 -14.20 20.10 -1.79
CA ARG A 476 -14.26 21.48 -1.30
C ARG A 476 -12.95 21.73 -0.55
N THR A 477 -12.03 22.47 -1.14
CA THR A 477 -11.05 23.23 -0.37
C THR A 477 -11.87 24.10 0.58
N PRO A 478 -11.67 24.01 1.90
CA PRO A 478 -12.26 25.01 2.78
C PRO A 478 -11.70 26.37 2.33
N ASN A 479 -12.60 27.30 1.99
CA ASN A 479 -12.25 28.72 1.95
C ASN A 479 -11.89 29.20 3.36
#